data_AF-A0A1I0EDW0-F1
#
_entry.id   AF-A0A1I0EDW0-F1
#
_cell.length_a   1.000
_cell.length_b   1.000
_cell.length_c   1.000
_cell.angle_alpha   90.00
_cell.angle_beta   90.00
_cell.angle_gamma   90.00
#
_symmetry.space_group_name_H-M   'P 1'
#
loop_
_entity.id
_entity.type
_entity.pdbx_description
1 polymer ?
#
loop_
_entity_poly.entity_id
_entity_poly.type
_entity_poly.pdbx_seq_one_letter_code
_entity_poly.pdbx_strand_id
1 'polypeptide(L)'
;MWKMVVAVGIACGTGLPMSAQQLDVPVVEHEGDGQAASCGLSEVRGLKAGGDGFLAIRSGPGTTYRKIGELHNGDRVNQFSAQGDWVGIATSDGIIDQPGVCANDGPARKLTGTGLGWVHSDWLLWIAP
;
A
#
# COMPACT_ATOMS: atom_id res chain seq x y z
N MET A 1 36.00 53.98 -5.74
CA MET A 1 34.54 53.92 -5.46
C MET A 1 33.97 52.85 -6.40
N TRP A 2 33.79 51.61 -5.91
CA TRP A 2 32.50 50.97 -5.54
C TRP A 2 31.68 50.65 -6.82
N LYS A 3 31.29 49.40 -7.19
CA LYS A 3 30.85 48.28 -6.34
C LYS A 3 31.11 46.87 -6.87
N MET A 4 31.52 45.98 -5.97
CA MET A 4 31.33 44.53 -6.07
C MET A 4 29.83 44.23 -6.06
N VAL A 5 29.36 43.50 -7.06
CA VAL A 5 28.04 42.85 -7.02
C VAL A 5 28.30 41.40 -6.65
N VAL A 6 27.93 41.04 -5.43
CA VAL A 6 27.87 39.65 -4.97
C VAL A 6 26.65 39.03 -5.65
N ALA A 7 26.88 38.15 -6.61
CA ALA A 7 25.84 37.28 -7.14
C ALA A 7 25.56 36.21 -6.08
N VAL A 8 24.46 36.37 -5.35
CA VAL A 8 23.87 35.31 -4.52
C VAL A 8 23.37 34.24 -5.49
N GLY A 9 24.15 33.17 -5.66
CA GLY A 9 23.69 31.96 -6.31
C GLY A 9 22.61 31.32 -5.45
N ILE A 10 21.35 31.49 -5.85
CA ILE A 10 20.25 30.70 -5.32
C ILE A 10 20.50 29.27 -5.80
N ALA A 11 21.03 28.44 -4.91
CA ALA A 11 21.00 27.00 -5.09
C ALA A 11 19.53 26.58 -5.15
N CYS A 12 19.01 26.33 -6.35
CA CYS A 12 17.81 25.52 -6.54
C CYS A 12 18.12 24.14 -6.01
N GLY A 13 17.82 23.91 -4.73
CA GLY A 13 17.76 22.57 -4.17
C GLY A 13 16.70 21.79 -4.94
N THR A 14 17.12 20.94 -5.87
CA THR A 14 16.25 19.91 -6.43
C THR A 14 15.99 18.92 -5.32
N GLY A 15 14.95 19.16 -4.51
CA GLY A 15 14.39 18.13 -3.67
C GLY A 15 13.99 16.98 -4.59
N LEU A 16 14.65 15.83 -4.45
CA LEU A 16 14.17 14.60 -5.09
C LEU A 16 12.73 14.41 -4.57
N PRO A 17 11.72 14.22 -5.43
CA PRO A 17 10.41 13.85 -4.94
C PRO A 17 10.59 12.58 -4.13
N MET A 18 10.15 12.61 -2.87
CA MET A 18 10.01 11.40 -2.06
C MET A 18 9.11 10.47 -2.87
N SER A 19 9.69 9.41 -3.42
CA SER A 19 8.98 8.55 -4.37
C SER A 19 7.89 7.80 -3.61
N ALA A 20 6.64 8.23 -3.78
CA ALA A 20 5.49 7.41 -3.43
C ALA A 20 5.59 6.07 -4.15
N GLN A 21 5.10 4.99 -3.53
CA GLN A 21 5.06 3.69 -4.18
C GLN A 21 4.10 3.75 -5.37
N GLN A 22 4.64 3.60 -6.58
CA GLN A 22 3.83 3.62 -7.80
C GLN A 22 3.14 2.25 -8.00
N LEU A 23 1.81 2.25 -7.88
CA LEU A 23 0.94 1.12 -8.24
C LEU A 23 0.38 1.30 -9.65
N ASP A 24 0.26 0.22 -10.41
CA ASP A 24 -0.40 0.21 -11.71
C ASP A 24 -1.92 0.27 -11.54
N VAL A 25 -2.43 -0.37 -10.48
CA VAL A 25 -3.83 -0.28 -10.04
C VAL A 25 -3.85 0.18 -8.58
N PRO A 26 -4.46 1.33 -8.26
CA PRO A 26 -4.46 1.85 -6.90
C PRO A 26 -5.27 0.95 -5.96
N VAL A 27 -4.80 0.81 -4.72
CA VAL A 27 -5.62 0.28 -3.63
C VAL A 27 -6.63 1.36 -3.22
N VAL A 28 -7.89 0.96 -3.12
CA VAL A 28 -8.99 1.85 -2.74
C VAL A 28 -9.55 1.39 -1.41
N GLU A 29 -9.74 2.33 -0.49
CA GLU A 29 -10.60 2.16 0.68
C GLU A 29 -12.03 2.49 0.27
N HIS A 30 -12.97 1.60 0.61
CA HIS A 30 -14.39 1.81 0.32
C HIS A 30 -15.01 2.87 1.24
N GLU A 31 -16.14 3.42 0.82
CA GLU A 31 -16.91 4.36 1.64
C GLU A 31 -17.31 3.72 2.97
N GLY A 32 -17.11 4.46 4.06
CA GLY A 32 -17.53 4.09 5.40
C GLY A 32 -18.69 4.96 5.84
N ASP A 33 -19.68 4.34 6.48
CA ASP A 33 -20.91 4.98 6.98
C ASP A 33 -20.86 5.30 8.50
N GLY A 34 -19.81 4.85 9.17
CA GLY A 34 -19.56 4.94 10.62
C GLY A 34 -19.96 3.68 11.38
N GLN A 35 -20.49 2.64 10.72
CA GLN A 35 -21.03 1.44 11.37
C GLN A 35 -20.06 0.25 11.36
N ALA A 36 -19.20 0.13 10.34
CA ALA A 36 -18.26 -0.98 10.18
C ALA A 36 -16.91 -0.53 9.62
N ALA A 37 -15.87 -1.33 9.84
CA ALA A 37 -14.57 -1.12 9.24
C ALA A 37 -14.63 -1.12 7.72
N SER A 38 -14.07 -0.06 7.13
CA SER A 38 -13.82 0.08 5.69
C SER A 38 -12.67 -0.80 5.19
N CYS A 39 -12.06 -1.57 6.09
CA CYS A 39 -10.98 -2.50 5.84
C CYS A 39 -11.15 -3.75 6.73
N GLY A 40 -10.21 -4.67 6.70
CA GLY A 40 -10.07 -5.63 7.79
C GLY A 40 -8.69 -6.26 7.87
N LEU A 41 -8.47 -6.99 8.95
CA LEU A 41 -7.21 -7.62 9.27
C LEU A 41 -7.16 -9.06 8.76
N SER A 42 -6.13 -9.35 7.99
CA SER A 42 -5.82 -10.70 7.50
C SER A 42 -4.41 -11.12 7.85
N GLU A 43 -4.19 -12.42 7.96
CA GLU A 43 -2.87 -13.02 8.17
C GLU A 43 -2.55 -14.01 7.06
N VAL A 44 -1.30 -13.99 6.61
CA VAL A 44 -0.83 -14.87 5.55
C VAL A 44 -0.68 -16.29 6.11
N ARG A 45 -1.33 -17.26 5.48
CA ARG A 45 -1.33 -18.67 5.89
C ARG A 45 -1.26 -19.61 4.69
N GLY A 46 -0.79 -20.83 4.94
CA GLY A 46 -0.82 -21.92 3.97
C GLY A 46 0.32 -21.95 2.95
N LEU A 47 1.24 -20.98 2.96
CA LEU A 47 2.38 -21.00 2.04
C LEU A 47 3.22 -22.26 2.25
N LYS A 48 3.55 -22.96 1.15
CA LYS A 48 4.28 -24.22 1.19
C LYS A 48 5.77 -23.97 1.27
N ALA A 49 6.44 -24.59 2.25
CA ALA A 49 7.90 -24.52 2.41
C ALA A 49 8.69 -25.12 1.23
N GLY A 50 8.09 -26.05 0.47
CA GLY A 50 8.67 -26.61 -0.75
C GLY A 50 8.27 -25.91 -2.05
N GLY A 51 7.54 -24.79 -1.98
CA GLY A 51 7.25 -23.91 -3.10
C GLY A 51 8.12 -22.65 -3.05
N ASP A 52 7.60 -21.52 -3.54
CA ASP A 52 8.31 -20.24 -3.52
C ASP A 52 8.54 -19.70 -2.09
N GLY A 53 7.74 -20.16 -1.12
CA GLY A 53 7.87 -19.78 0.30
C GLY A 53 7.34 -18.39 0.67
N PHE A 54 6.91 -17.59 -0.31
CA PHE A 54 6.35 -16.25 -0.12
C PHE A 54 5.03 -16.06 -0.88
N LEU A 55 4.27 -15.06 -0.45
CA LEU A 55 3.15 -14.46 -1.17
C LEU A 55 3.62 -13.18 -1.85
N ALA A 56 3.53 -13.11 -3.19
CA ALA A 56 3.97 -11.93 -3.92
C ALA A 56 3.00 -10.76 -3.74
N ILE A 57 3.53 -9.60 -3.31
CA ILE A 57 2.84 -8.32 -3.40
C ILE A 57 3.08 -7.77 -4.81
N ARG A 58 2.02 -7.34 -5.50
CA ARG A 58 2.07 -6.86 -6.88
C ARG A 58 1.52 -5.44 -7.03
N SER A 59 1.93 -4.76 -8.09
CA SER A 59 1.48 -3.40 -8.43
C SER A 59 0.04 -3.32 -8.93
N GLY A 60 -0.60 -4.46 -9.19
CA GLY A 60 -2.00 -4.58 -9.61
C GLY A 60 -2.53 -6.01 -9.47
N PRO A 61 -3.85 -6.22 -9.65
CA PRO A 61 -4.51 -7.51 -9.49
C PRO A 61 -4.26 -8.42 -10.69
N GLY A 62 -3.25 -9.30 -10.57
CA GLY A 62 -2.91 -10.26 -11.61
C GLY A 62 -1.44 -10.65 -11.62
N THR A 63 -1.13 -11.82 -12.18
CA THR A 63 0.25 -12.31 -12.26
C THR A 63 1.12 -11.58 -13.29
N THR A 64 0.50 -10.83 -14.21
CA THR A 64 1.18 -9.98 -15.20
C THR A 64 1.67 -8.65 -14.62
N TYR A 65 1.11 -8.21 -13.48
CA TYR A 65 1.59 -7.01 -12.79
C TYR A 65 2.91 -7.29 -12.10
N ARG A 66 3.77 -6.27 -12.05
CA ARG A 66 5.12 -6.37 -11.48
C ARG A 66 5.05 -6.74 -10.00
N LYS A 67 5.91 -7.66 -9.58
CA LYS A 67 6.15 -7.96 -8.17
C LYS A 67 6.89 -6.79 -7.52
N ILE A 68 6.39 -6.32 -6.39
CA ILE A 68 6.90 -5.15 -5.65
C ILE A 68 7.27 -5.45 -4.20
N GLY A 69 6.96 -6.67 -3.73
CA GLY A 69 7.28 -7.12 -2.38
C GLY A 69 6.88 -8.57 -2.15
N GLU A 70 7.06 -9.03 -0.92
CA GLU A 70 6.81 -10.39 -0.48
C GLU A 70 6.23 -10.37 0.94
N LEU A 71 5.36 -11.34 1.23
CA LEU A 71 4.88 -11.67 2.57
C LEU A 71 5.13 -13.15 2.86
N HIS A 72 5.21 -13.50 4.13
CA HIS A 72 5.46 -14.84 4.63
C HIS A 72 4.35 -15.28 5.58
N ASN A 73 4.27 -16.59 5.85
CA ASN A 73 3.29 -17.11 6.81
C ASN A 73 3.42 -16.39 8.17
N GLY A 74 2.30 -15.90 8.68
CA GLY A 74 2.22 -15.15 9.94
C GLY A 74 2.27 -13.64 9.77
N ASP A 75 2.67 -13.13 8.59
CA ASP A 75 2.60 -11.69 8.31
C ASP A 75 1.13 -11.23 8.29
N ARG A 76 0.89 -10.03 8.84
CA ARG A 76 -0.44 -9.43 8.92
C ARG A 76 -0.55 -8.24 8.00
N VAL A 77 -1.72 -8.10 7.40
CA VAL A 77 -2.04 -7.02 6.47
C VAL A 77 -3.43 -6.48 6.73
N ASN A 78 -3.61 -5.19 6.47
CA ASN A 78 -4.95 -4.62 6.33
C ASN A 78 -5.38 -4.81 4.87
N GLN A 79 -6.57 -5.37 4.64
CA GLN A 79 -7.18 -5.47 3.32
C GLN A 79 -8.26 -4.42 3.13
N PHE A 80 -8.33 -3.82 1.94
CA PHE A 80 -9.19 -2.67 1.66
C PHE A 80 -10.17 -2.90 0.51
N SER A 81 -9.75 -3.60 -0.54
CA SER A 81 -10.56 -3.80 -1.75
C SER A 81 -10.29 -5.16 -2.36
N ALA A 82 -11.24 -5.65 -3.15
CA ALA A 82 -11.11 -6.90 -3.89
C ALA A 82 -11.38 -6.70 -5.38
N GLN A 83 -10.62 -7.39 -6.23
CA GLN A 83 -10.81 -7.47 -7.68
C GLN A 83 -10.57 -8.91 -8.14
N GLY A 84 -11.65 -9.67 -8.31
CA GLY A 84 -11.55 -11.13 -8.50
C GLY A 84 -10.86 -11.77 -7.31
N ASP A 85 -9.89 -12.65 -7.56
CA ASP A 85 -9.12 -13.37 -6.53
C ASP A 85 -7.95 -12.54 -5.96
N TRP A 86 -7.95 -11.22 -6.20
CA TRP A 86 -6.90 -10.32 -5.74
C TRP A 86 -7.42 -9.32 -4.72
N VAL A 87 -6.63 -9.09 -3.68
CA VAL A 87 -6.96 -8.23 -2.56
C VAL A 87 -5.94 -7.10 -2.48
N GLY A 88 -6.44 -5.87 -2.46
CA GLY A 88 -5.65 -4.67 -2.20
C GLY A 88 -5.35 -4.55 -0.72
N ILE A 89 -4.08 -4.46 -0.36
CA ILE A 89 -3.58 -4.50 1.02
C ILE A 89 -2.68 -3.32 1.36
N ALA A 90 -2.53 -3.08 2.66
CA ALA A 90 -1.39 -2.39 3.25
C ALA A 90 -0.65 -3.34 4.20
N THR A 91 0.67 -3.40 4.08
CA THR A 91 1.54 -4.15 4.99
C THR A 91 1.66 -3.44 6.33
N SER A 92 2.00 -4.19 7.38
CA SER A 92 2.13 -3.65 8.75
C SER A 92 3.26 -2.63 8.91
N ASP A 93 4.27 -2.68 8.05
CA ASP A 93 5.39 -1.74 7.97
C ASP A 93 5.15 -0.59 6.98
N GLY A 94 4.01 -0.62 6.26
CA GLY A 94 3.59 0.42 5.34
C GLY A 94 3.16 1.71 6.06
N ILE A 95 3.39 2.84 5.40
CA ILE A 95 2.90 4.15 5.85
C ILE A 95 1.83 4.59 4.86
N ILE A 96 0.60 4.81 5.34
CA ILE A 96 -0.47 5.37 4.53
C ILE A 96 -0.55 6.87 4.82
N ASP A 97 -0.50 7.70 3.77
CA ASP A 97 -0.43 9.15 3.90
C ASP A 97 -1.73 9.74 4.46
N GLN A 98 -2.86 9.08 4.19
CA GLN A 98 -4.17 9.52 4.62
C GLN A 98 -4.40 9.22 6.12
N PRO A 99 -4.91 10.17 6.90
CA PRO A 99 -5.37 9.90 8.25
C PRO A 99 -6.72 9.17 8.26
N GLY A 100 -7.00 8.48 9.36
CA GLY A 100 -8.30 7.83 9.59
C GLY A 100 -8.60 6.73 8.59
N VAL A 101 -7.57 6.02 8.11
CA VAL A 101 -7.76 4.82 7.30
C VAL A 101 -8.27 3.71 8.21
N CYS A 102 -9.20 2.88 7.71
CA CYS A 102 -9.94 1.91 8.50
C CYS A 102 -10.81 2.53 9.61
N ALA A 103 -11.07 3.84 9.60
CA ALA A 103 -11.79 4.51 10.69
C ALA A 103 -13.32 4.52 10.53
N ASN A 104 -13.84 3.74 9.58
CA ASN A 104 -15.27 3.45 9.40
C ASN A 104 -16.10 4.61 8.85
N ASP A 105 -15.57 5.82 8.66
CA ASP A 105 -16.33 7.00 8.21
C ASP A 105 -15.59 7.77 7.12
N GLY A 106 -16.28 8.06 6.02
CA GLY A 106 -15.79 8.92 4.94
C GLY A 106 -15.95 8.34 3.54
N PRO A 107 -15.71 9.16 2.50
CA PRO A 107 -15.91 8.75 1.12
C PRO A 107 -14.88 7.70 0.69
N ALA A 108 -15.26 6.88 -0.29
CA ALA A 108 -14.31 6.00 -0.97
C ALA A 108 -13.12 6.81 -1.50
N ARG A 109 -11.90 6.33 -1.23
CA ARG A 109 -10.67 7.07 -1.58
C ARG A 109 -9.54 6.15 -2.01
N LYS A 110 -8.72 6.66 -2.92
CA LYS A 110 -7.45 6.02 -3.30
C LYS A 110 -6.45 6.22 -2.18
N LEU A 111 -5.81 5.15 -1.76
CA LEU A 111 -4.75 5.20 -0.76
C LEU A 111 -3.41 5.51 -1.41
N THR A 112 -2.58 6.29 -0.73
CA THR A 112 -1.20 6.58 -1.13
C THR A 112 -0.25 6.35 0.03
N GLY A 113 1.02 6.09 -0.30
CA GLY A 113 2.06 5.88 0.70
C GLY A 113 2.99 4.73 0.31
N THR A 114 3.37 3.92 1.30
CA THR A 114 4.23 2.74 1.16
C THR A 114 3.56 1.49 1.73
N GLY A 115 4.05 0.31 1.33
CA GLY A 115 3.49 -0.97 1.75
C GLY A 115 2.12 -1.29 1.15
N LEU A 116 1.67 -0.53 0.13
CA LEU A 116 0.44 -0.80 -0.58
C LEU A 116 0.67 -1.78 -1.72
N GLY A 117 -0.31 -2.61 -2.04
CA GLY A 117 -0.23 -3.49 -3.22
C GLY A 117 -1.35 -4.50 -3.29
N TRP A 118 -1.18 -5.49 -4.17
CA TRP A 118 -2.17 -6.53 -4.43
C TRP A 118 -1.59 -7.92 -4.18
N VAL A 119 -2.34 -8.77 -3.48
CA VAL A 119 -1.98 -10.17 -3.18
C VAL A 119 -3.13 -11.10 -3.56
N HIS A 120 -2.84 -12.36 -3.82
CA HIS A 120 -3.87 -13.36 -4.10
C HIS A 120 -4.60 -13.79 -2.82
N SER A 121 -5.93 -13.92 -2.87
CA SER A 121 -6.79 -14.16 -1.70
C SER A 121 -6.63 -15.53 -1.05
N ASP A 122 -6.25 -16.56 -1.82
CA ASP A 122 -6.10 -17.96 -1.34
C ASP A 122 -5.18 -18.10 -0.12
N TRP A 123 -4.30 -17.13 0.10
CA TRP A 123 -3.29 -17.15 1.16
C TRP A 123 -3.64 -16.22 2.33
N LEU A 124 -4.79 -15.55 2.30
CA LEU A 124 -5.25 -14.66 3.35
C LEU A 124 -6.28 -15.36 4.23
N LEU A 125 -5.96 -15.49 5.51
CA LEU A 125 -6.93 -15.83 6.54
C LEU A 125 -7.48 -14.54 7.14
N TRP A 126 -8.78 -14.28 6.94
CA TRP A 126 -9.48 -13.18 7.58
C TRP A 126 -9.56 -13.40 9.09
N ILE A 127 -9.04 -12.43 9.87
CA ILE A 127 -9.01 -12.49 11.33
C ILE A 127 -10.09 -11.61 11.95
N ALA A 128 -10.24 -10.38 11.45
CA ALA A 128 -11.17 -9.41 12.02
C ALA A 128 -11.56 -8.35 10.99
N PRO A 129 -12.78 -7.78 11.08
CA PRO A 129 -13.10 -6.49 10.48
C PRO A 129 -12.32 -5.37 11.18
#